data_AF-A0A532T5T6-F1
#
_entry.id   AF-A0A532T5T6-F1
#
_cell.length_a   1.000
_cell.length_b   1.000
_cell.length_c   1.000
_cell.angle_alpha   90.00
_cell.angle_beta   90.00
_cell.angle_gamma   90.00
#
_symmetry.space_group_name_H-M   'P 1'
#
loop_
_entity.id
_entity.type
_entity.pdbx_description
1 polymer ?
#
loop_
_entity_poly.entity_id
_entity_poly.type
_entity_poly.pdbx_seq_one_letter_code
_entity_poly.pdbx_strand_id
1 'polypeptide(L)'
;MKIGINFKPLDMRFNDLDGIKKDIIDVGFKSKEETEFIIKLENNSAKEKFLIKIFKTGDFTFYGNYEKIDSNNISSLLTKAIELLNYLKSKNYIQAKFHQKINFLFFGVQNKLDIDSLKNIIRDISRVYFKKYKVKDVFQNEYLLKLTSYQKIENLF
;
A
#
# COMPACT_ATOMS: atom_id res chain seq x y z
N MET A 1 -3.46 13.83 -8.44
CA MET A 1 -4.39 12.82 -7.90
C MET A 1 -3.65 11.92 -6.92
N LYS A 2 -4.27 11.61 -5.77
CA LYS A 2 -3.66 10.75 -4.74
C LYS A 2 -4.06 9.30 -5.00
N ILE A 3 -3.08 8.40 -4.98
CA ILE A 3 -3.25 6.95 -5.12
C ILE A 3 -2.64 6.29 -3.89
N GLY A 4 -3.24 5.21 -3.39
CA GLY A 4 -2.72 4.42 -2.28
C GLY A 4 -2.71 2.92 -2.57
N ILE A 5 -1.84 2.20 -1.89
CA ILE A 5 -1.77 0.73 -1.90
C ILE A 5 -1.76 0.27 -0.45
N ASN A 6 -2.78 -0.47 -0.05
CA ASN A 6 -2.97 -0.96 1.31
C ASN A 6 -2.86 -2.48 1.38
N PHE A 7 -1.93 -2.97 2.20
CA PHE A 7 -1.66 -4.37 2.47
C PHE A 7 -2.30 -4.75 3.81
N LYS A 8 -3.12 -5.81 3.81
CA LYS A 8 -3.74 -6.34 5.03
C LYS A 8 -4.20 -7.80 4.90
N PRO A 9 -4.22 -8.59 5.99
CA PRO A 9 -3.75 -8.24 7.32
C PRO A 9 -2.23 -8.39 7.47
N LEU A 10 -1.66 -7.63 8.40
CA LEU A 10 -0.29 -7.71 8.88
C LEU A 10 -0.29 -7.90 10.40
N ASP A 11 0.59 -8.75 10.92
CA ASP A 11 0.87 -8.81 12.34
C ASP A 11 2.07 -7.93 12.63
N MET A 12 1.89 -6.93 13.46
CA MET A 12 2.97 -6.04 13.88
C MET A 12 3.52 -6.53 15.21
N ARG A 13 4.84 -6.70 15.30
CA ARG A 13 5.52 -7.03 16.57
C ARG A 13 5.90 -5.73 17.26
N PHE A 14 4.91 -5.01 17.81
CA PHE A 14 5.14 -3.72 18.46
C PHE A 14 5.75 -3.87 19.85
N ASN A 15 7.08 -3.93 19.92
CA ASN A 15 7.82 -3.56 21.13
C ASN A 15 8.90 -2.49 20.86
N ASP A 16 9.09 -2.05 19.60
CA ASP A 16 10.22 -1.20 19.22
C ASP A 16 9.85 -0.18 18.11
N LEU A 17 8.95 0.78 18.43
CA LEU A 17 8.61 1.88 17.51
C LEU A 17 9.81 2.78 17.20
N ASP A 18 10.69 2.97 18.18
CA ASP A 18 11.88 3.80 18.05
C ASP A 18 12.91 3.17 17.09
N GLY A 19 13.08 1.84 17.14
CA GLY A 19 13.87 1.10 16.17
C GLY A 19 13.33 1.22 14.75
N ILE A 20 12.02 1.04 14.57
CA ILE A 20 11.35 1.24 13.26
C ILE A 20 11.66 2.64 12.72
N LYS A 21 11.53 3.66 13.57
CA LYS A 21 11.78 5.06 13.19
C LYS A 21 13.23 5.28 12.77
N LYS A 22 14.19 4.81 13.57
CA LYS A 22 15.62 4.95 13.29
C LYS A 22 15.98 4.29 11.95
N ASP A 23 15.60 3.03 11.78
CA ASP A 23 15.86 2.27 10.56
C ASP A 23 15.27 2.95 9.31
N ILE A 24 14.09 3.56 9.45
CA ILE A 24 13.41 4.25 8.35
C ILE A 24 14.02 5.61 8.02
N ILE A 25 14.53 6.33 9.03
CA ILE A 25 15.34 7.54 8.81
C ILE A 25 16.63 7.19 8.08
N ASP A 26 17.27 6.08 8.45
CA ASP A 26 18.52 5.62 7.85
C ASP A 26 18.33 5.26 6.35
N VAL A 27 17.13 4.83 5.94
CA VAL A 27 16.78 4.61 4.52
C VAL A 27 16.16 5.85 3.83
N GLY A 28 16.23 7.03 4.46
CA GLY A 28 15.96 8.34 3.84
C GLY A 28 14.55 8.90 3.98
N PHE A 29 13.73 8.36 4.87
CA PHE A 29 12.39 8.90 5.15
C PHE A 29 12.40 9.84 6.38
N LYS A 30 11.42 10.72 6.47
CA LYS A 30 11.17 11.59 7.63
C LYS A 30 9.92 11.11 8.37
N SER A 31 10.00 11.01 9.71
CA SER A 31 8.80 10.79 10.55
C SER A 31 8.14 12.14 10.86
N LYS A 32 6.79 12.19 10.82
CA LYS A 32 6.04 13.44 11.02
C LYS A 32 4.96 13.38 12.09
N GLU A 33 4.36 12.22 12.32
CA GLU A 33 3.27 12.06 13.28
C GLU A 33 3.28 10.64 13.81
N GLU A 34 3.44 10.52 15.12
CA GLU A 34 3.48 9.26 15.85
C GLU A 34 2.35 9.30 16.87
N THR A 35 1.37 8.41 16.68
CA THR A 35 0.46 8.00 17.74
C THR A 35 0.76 6.54 18.06
N GLU A 36 0.32 6.05 19.22
CA GLU A 36 0.43 4.63 19.57
C GLU A 36 -0.25 3.68 18.54
N PHE A 37 -1.00 4.23 17.58
CA PHE A 37 -1.72 3.50 16.54
C PHE A 37 -1.29 3.83 15.10
N ILE A 38 -0.44 4.84 14.86
CA ILE A 38 -0.09 5.31 13.51
C ILE A 38 1.31 5.92 13.52
N ILE A 39 2.21 5.39 12.69
CA ILE A 39 3.47 6.05 12.32
C ILE A 39 3.33 6.62 10.92
N LYS A 40 3.41 7.95 10.77
CA LYS A 40 3.41 8.65 9.48
C LYS A 40 4.82 8.99 9.02
N LEU A 41 5.17 8.46 7.85
CA LEU A 41 6.47 8.59 7.23
C LEU A 41 6.35 9.29 5.89
N GLU A 42 7.15 10.32 5.65
CA GLU A 42 7.19 11.11 4.41
C GLU A 42 8.60 11.03 3.79
N ASN A 43 8.70 10.71 2.51
CA ASN A 43 9.91 10.97 1.72
C ASN A 43 9.71 12.31 1.00
N ASN A 44 10.70 13.21 1.04
CA ASN A 44 10.64 14.53 0.40
C ASN A 44 11.23 14.53 -1.02
N SER A 45 11.14 13.42 -1.74
CA SER A 45 11.13 13.46 -3.21
C SER A 45 9.98 14.38 -3.63
N ALA A 46 10.28 15.51 -4.29
CA ALA A 46 9.35 16.62 -4.53
C ALA A 46 8.03 16.22 -5.25
N LYS A 47 7.95 15.01 -5.81
CA LYS A 47 6.76 14.47 -6.49
C LYS A 47 5.99 13.43 -5.69
N GLU A 48 6.57 12.79 -4.67
CA GLU A 48 6.00 11.60 -4.05
C GLU A 48 5.95 11.71 -2.52
N LYS A 49 4.81 12.14 -1.98
CA LYS A 49 4.55 12.09 -0.54
C LYS A 49 3.99 10.72 -0.18
N PHE A 50 4.84 9.89 0.41
CA PHE A 50 4.39 8.64 1.02
C PHE A 50 3.77 8.93 2.38
N LEU A 51 2.79 8.10 2.75
CA LEU A 51 2.24 8.08 4.09
C LEU A 51 2.11 6.60 4.43
N ILE A 52 2.97 6.14 5.32
CA ILE A 52 2.77 4.85 5.94
C ILE A 52 1.77 5.03 7.07
N LYS A 53 0.85 4.09 7.21
CA LYS A 53 0.01 3.97 8.40
C LYS A 53 0.15 2.54 8.85
N ILE A 54 0.60 2.38 10.07
CA ILE A 54 0.86 1.12 10.73
C ILE A 54 -0.13 1.06 11.88
N PHE A 55 -1.22 0.30 11.72
CA PHE A 55 -2.26 0.18 12.74
C PHE A 55 -2.03 -1.06 13.61
N LYS A 56 -2.38 -1.00 14.92
CA LYS A 56 -2.48 -2.20 15.78
C LYS A 56 -3.39 -3.29 15.18
N THR A 57 -4.31 -2.90 14.30
CA THR A 57 -5.21 -3.79 13.58
C THR A 57 -4.59 -4.46 12.34
N GLY A 58 -3.33 -4.16 12.00
CA GLY A 58 -2.60 -4.89 10.97
C GLY A 58 -2.73 -4.36 9.54
N ASP A 59 -2.74 -3.05 9.37
CA ASP A 59 -2.82 -2.41 8.06
C ASP A 59 -1.51 -1.66 7.77
N PHE A 60 -1.00 -1.79 6.54
CA PHE A 60 0.10 -0.98 5.98
C PHE A 60 -0.41 -0.31 4.71
N THR A 61 -0.32 1.01 4.62
CA THR A 61 -0.72 1.74 3.40
C THR A 61 0.43 2.56 2.87
N PHE A 62 0.57 2.65 1.55
CA PHE A 62 1.60 3.41 0.87
C PHE A 62 0.93 4.33 -0.15
N TYR A 63 1.15 5.64 -0.09
CA TYR A 63 0.47 6.62 -0.97
C TYR A 63 1.46 7.33 -1.90
N GLY A 64 0.99 7.76 -3.06
CA GLY A 64 1.72 8.66 -3.95
C GLY A 64 0.80 9.71 -4.56
N ASN A 65 1.37 10.84 -4.96
CA ASN A 65 0.68 11.87 -5.72
C ASN A 65 1.15 11.81 -7.16
N TYR A 66 0.22 11.62 -8.09
CA TYR A 66 0.51 11.53 -9.51
C TYR A 66 -0.31 12.54 -10.29
N GLU A 67 0.28 13.13 -11.32
CA GLU A 67 -0.45 14.03 -12.23
C GLU A 67 -1.57 13.28 -12.96
N LYS A 68 -1.31 12.03 -13.35
CA LYS A 68 -2.26 11.13 -14.03
C LYS A 68 -2.23 9.71 -13.46
N ILE A 69 -3.35 8.99 -13.58
CA ILE A 69 -3.40 7.55 -13.30
C ILE A 69 -3.05 6.78 -14.58
N ASP A 70 -1.95 6.05 -14.55
CA ASP A 70 -1.58 5.09 -15.60
C ASP A 70 -0.87 3.87 -15.00
N SER A 71 -0.67 2.85 -15.84
CA SER A 71 -0.07 1.57 -15.43
C SER A 71 1.35 1.74 -14.86
N ASN A 72 2.16 2.63 -15.45
CA ASN A 72 3.55 2.83 -15.02
C ASN A 72 3.59 3.44 -13.61
N ASN A 73 2.76 4.46 -13.36
CA ASN A 73 2.69 5.11 -12.06
C ASN A 73 2.19 4.15 -10.97
N ILE A 74 1.14 3.37 -11.26
CA ILE A 74 0.61 2.40 -10.29
C ILE A 74 1.59 1.25 -10.05
N SER A 75 2.24 0.73 -11.10
CA SER A 75 3.23 -0.33 -10.99
C SER A 75 4.43 0.14 -10.15
N SER A 76 4.95 1.34 -10.43
CA SER A 76 6.03 1.95 -9.65
C SER A 76 5.65 2.13 -8.17
N LEU A 77 4.42 2.59 -7.89
CA LEU A 77 3.91 2.70 -6.52
C LEU A 77 3.87 1.33 -5.83
N LEU A 78 3.45 0.28 -6.54
CA LEU A 78 3.36 -1.08 -6.01
C LEU A 78 4.73 -1.67 -5.73
N THR A 79 5.69 -1.53 -6.64
CA THR A 79 7.08 -2.01 -6.46
C THR A 79 7.68 -1.40 -5.20
N LYS A 80 7.63 -0.07 -5.08
CA LYS A 80 8.17 0.64 -3.91
C LYS A 80 7.48 0.22 -2.61
N ALA A 81 6.16 0.03 -2.64
CA ALA A 81 5.42 -0.42 -1.47
C ALA A 81 5.82 -1.84 -1.04
N ILE A 82 6.07 -2.74 -2.00
CA ILE A 82 6.55 -4.11 -1.75
C ILE A 82 7.99 -4.09 -1.20
N GLU A 83 8.88 -3.27 -1.77
CA GLU A 83 10.27 -3.12 -1.30
C GLU A 83 10.32 -2.71 0.17
N LEU A 84 9.56 -1.67 0.54
CA LEU A 84 9.49 -1.23 1.92
C LEU A 84 8.84 -2.28 2.83
N LEU A 85 7.77 -2.92 2.38
CA LEU A 85 7.14 -4.00 3.14
C LEU A 85 8.14 -5.13 3.41
N ASN A 86 8.98 -5.49 2.43
CA ASN A 86 10.00 -6.52 2.58
C ASN A 86 11.15 -6.07 3.49
N TYR A 87 11.54 -4.80 3.45
CA TYR A 87 12.49 -4.22 4.40
C TYR A 87 11.97 -4.33 5.84
N LEU A 88 10.72 -3.92 6.10
CA LEU A 88 10.13 -4.03 7.44
C LEU A 88 10.00 -5.48 7.92
N LYS A 89 9.76 -6.43 6.99
CA LYS A 89 9.76 -7.87 7.29
C LYS A 89 11.16 -8.38 7.65
N SER A 90 12.20 -7.99 6.90
CA SER A 90 13.57 -8.45 7.16
C SER A 90 14.11 -7.95 8.50
N LYS A 91 13.59 -6.82 8.99
CA LYS A 91 13.85 -6.28 10.34
C LYS A 91 12.95 -6.87 11.43
N ASN A 92 12.08 -7.84 11.11
CA ASN A 92 11.11 -8.45 12.03
C ASN A 92 10.09 -7.49 12.67
N TYR A 93 9.91 -6.28 12.11
CA TYR A 93 8.91 -5.33 12.61
C TYR A 93 7.48 -5.76 12.27
N ILE A 94 7.32 -6.41 11.12
CA ILE A 94 6.03 -6.88 10.62
C ILE A 94 6.12 -8.34 10.17
N GLN A 95 5.04 -9.08 10.35
CA GLN A 95 4.81 -10.39 9.75
C GLN A 95 3.57 -10.29 8.87
N ALA A 96 3.69 -10.62 7.59
CA ALA A 96 2.51 -10.71 6.74
C ALA A 96 1.76 -12.01 7.05
N LYS A 97 0.47 -11.89 7.35
CA LYS A 97 -0.42 -13.06 7.42
C LYS A 97 -0.82 -13.49 6.02
N PHE A 98 -0.80 -14.79 5.77
CA PHE A 98 -1.50 -15.37 4.62
C PHE A 98 -3.00 -15.49 4.97
N HIS A 99 -3.96 -15.03 4.15
CA HIS A 99 -3.88 -14.50 2.80
C HIS A 99 -3.80 -12.96 2.78
N GLN A 100 -2.73 -12.40 2.23
CA GLN A 100 -2.56 -10.95 2.12
C GLN A 100 -3.46 -10.36 1.02
N LYS A 101 -4.27 -9.39 1.39
CA LYS A 101 -5.12 -8.56 0.51
C LYS A 101 -4.37 -7.27 0.20
N ILE A 102 -4.44 -6.84 -1.05
CA ILE A 102 -3.86 -5.59 -1.53
C ILE A 102 -4.98 -4.74 -2.08
N ASN A 103 -5.18 -3.56 -1.52
CA ASN A 103 -6.20 -2.62 -1.95
C ASN A 103 -5.53 -1.44 -2.64
N PHE A 104 -5.88 -1.22 -3.90
CA PHE A 104 -5.56 0.01 -4.61
C PHE A 104 -6.64 1.05 -4.28
N LEU A 105 -6.21 2.19 -3.76
CA LEU A 105 -7.04 3.27 -3.24
C LEU A 105 -6.91 4.47 -4.18
N PHE A 106 -8.00 4.85 -4.83
CA PHE A 106 -8.03 5.99 -5.73
C PHE A 106 -8.82 7.11 -5.09
N PHE A 107 -8.17 8.26 -4.88
CA PHE A 107 -8.77 9.42 -4.25
C PHE A 107 -9.15 10.44 -5.33
N GLY A 108 -10.45 10.60 -5.56
CA GLY A 108 -11.00 11.48 -6.57
C GLY A 108 -12.52 11.39 -6.59
N VAL A 109 -13.17 12.43 -7.14
CA VAL A 109 -14.64 12.45 -7.27
C VAL A 109 -15.09 11.29 -8.16
N GLN A 110 -16.03 10.48 -7.68
CA GLN A 110 -16.51 9.27 -8.36
C GLN A 110 -16.81 9.48 -9.85
N ASN A 111 -17.55 10.54 -10.21
CA ASN A 111 -17.95 10.83 -11.59
C ASN A 111 -16.81 11.29 -12.51
N LYS A 112 -15.59 11.46 -11.97
CA LYS A 112 -14.38 11.82 -12.72
C LYS A 112 -13.41 10.65 -12.87
N LEU A 113 -13.74 9.48 -12.31
CA LEU A 113 -12.90 8.28 -12.41
C LEU A 113 -13.46 7.35 -13.47
N ASP A 114 -12.63 7.00 -14.46
CA ASP A 114 -12.94 5.92 -15.40
C ASP A 114 -12.66 4.57 -14.72
N ILE A 115 -13.69 4.03 -14.06
CA ILE A 115 -13.60 2.82 -13.24
C ILE A 115 -13.18 1.60 -14.08
N ASP A 116 -13.65 1.49 -15.31
CA ASP A 116 -13.38 0.34 -16.16
C ASP A 116 -11.93 0.33 -16.64
N SER A 117 -11.41 1.50 -17.03
CA SER A 117 -9.99 1.67 -17.32
C SER A 117 -9.12 1.33 -16.11
N LEU A 118 -9.49 1.81 -14.90
CA LEU A 118 -8.77 1.47 -13.67
C LEU A 118 -8.79 -0.02 -13.36
N LYS A 119 -9.94 -0.69 -13.53
CA LYS A 119 -10.06 -2.14 -13.37
C LYS A 119 -9.13 -2.88 -14.32
N ASN A 120 -9.03 -2.44 -15.58
CA ASN A 120 -8.14 -3.04 -16.57
C ASN A 120 -6.67 -2.87 -16.17
N ILE A 121 -6.26 -1.67 -15.80
CA ILE A 121 -4.88 -1.40 -15.33
C ILE A 121 -4.55 -2.27 -14.12
N ILE A 122 -5.42 -2.30 -13.09
CA ILE A 122 -5.19 -3.12 -11.90
C ILE A 122 -5.17 -4.60 -12.23
N ARG A 123 -5.97 -5.06 -13.20
CA ARG A 123 -5.95 -6.44 -13.67
C ARG A 123 -4.59 -6.80 -14.25
N ASP A 124 -4.06 -5.96 -15.13
CA ASP A 124 -2.79 -6.22 -15.82
C ASP A 124 -1.60 -6.16 -14.86
N ILE A 125 -1.58 -5.18 -13.96
CA ILE A 125 -0.57 -5.13 -12.89
C ILE A 125 -0.71 -6.37 -12.00
N SER A 126 -1.93 -6.74 -11.59
CA SER A 126 -2.14 -7.90 -10.71
C SER A 126 -1.70 -9.22 -11.34
N ARG A 127 -1.77 -9.37 -12.67
CA ARG A 127 -1.25 -10.55 -13.39
C ARG A 127 0.25 -10.73 -13.21
N VAL A 128 0.99 -9.62 -13.17
CA VAL A 128 2.46 -9.64 -13.03
C VAL A 128 2.85 -9.99 -11.60
N TYR A 129 2.17 -9.43 -10.61
CA TYR A 129 2.58 -9.54 -9.20
C TYR A 129 1.91 -10.69 -8.43
N PHE A 130 0.76 -11.21 -8.88
CA PHE A 130 -0.03 -12.18 -8.12
C PHE A 130 -0.46 -13.38 -8.97
N LYS A 131 -0.22 -14.60 -8.46
CA LYS A 131 -0.63 -15.86 -9.11
C LYS A 131 -2.14 -15.95 -9.38
N LYS A 132 -2.95 -15.39 -8.48
CA LYS A 132 -4.41 -15.33 -8.56
C LYS A 132 -4.79 -13.94 -8.11
N TYR A 133 -5.82 -13.34 -8.72
CA TYR A 133 -6.33 -12.03 -8.32
C TYR A 133 -7.82 -11.94 -8.67
N LYS A 134 -8.58 -11.13 -7.92
CA LYS A 134 -9.96 -10.76 -8.25
C LYS A 134 -10.13 -9.28 -7.99
N VAL A 135 -10.30 -8.50 -9.05
CA VAL A 135 -10.57 -7.06 -8.94
C VAL A 135 -12.03 -6.87 -8.54
N LYS A 136 -12.26 -6.41 -7.31
CA LYS A 136 -13.56 -5.92 -6.85
C LYS A 136 -13.45 -4.43 -6.59
N ASP A 137 -14.38 -3.65 -7.11
CA ASP A 137 -14.57 -2.24 -6.81
C ASP A 137 -15.58 -2.04 -5.70
N VAL A 138 -15.22 -1.18 -4.76
CA VAL A 138 -16.12 -0.68 -3.72
C VAL A 138 -15.81 0.80 -3.53
N PHE A 139 -16.80 1.66 -3.68
CA PHE A 139 -16.71 3.03 -3.17
C PHE A 139 -16.90 3.01 -1.66
N GLN A 140 -15.91 3.50 -0.92
CA GLN A 140 -16.06 3.69 0.53
C GLN A 140 -16.85 4.97 0.84
N ASN A 141 -16.76 5.94 -0.07
CA ASN A 141 -17.51 7.19 -0.10
C ASN A 141 -17.38 7.79 -1.52
N GLU A 142 -17.95 8.96 -1.76
CA GLU A 142 -17.94 9.67 -3.07
C GLU A 142 -16.54 10.01 -3.60
N TYR A 143 -15.50 9.91 -2.76
CA TYR A 143 -14.14 10.33 -3.05
C TYR A 143 -13.11 9.19 -3.03
N LEU A 144 -13.50 7.97 -2.64
CA LEU A 144 -12.57 6.87 -2.41
C LEU A 144 -13.06 5.58 -3.06
N LEU A 145 -12.48 5.26 -4.21
CA LEU A 145 -12.62 3.99 -4.88
C LEU A 145 -11.55 3.01 -4.37
N LYS A 146 -11.99 1.83 -3.93
CA LYS A 146 -11.13 0.72 -3.52
C LYS A 146 -11.21 -0.41 -4.54
N LEU A 147 -10.10 -0.72 -5.21
CA LEU A 147 -9.95 -1.93 -6.02
C LEU A 147 -9.13 -2.96 -5.24
N THR A 148 -9.70 -4.12 -4.91
CA THR A 148 -8.98 -5.15 -4.14
C THR A 148 -8.37 -6.21 -5.05
N SER A 149 -7.18 -6.69 -4.72
CA SER A 149 -6.50 -7.86 -5.28
C SER A 149 -6.06 -8.78 -4.12
N TYR A 150 -5.95 -10.09 -4.36
CA TYR A 150 -5.71 -11.10 -3.31
C TYR A 150 -4.75 -12.16 -3.82
N GLN A 151 -3.71 -12.49 -3.07
CA GLN A 151 -2.89 -13.66 -3.36
C GLN A 151 -3.64 -14.93 -2.88
N LYS A 152 -4.03 -15.85 -3.79
CA LYS A 152 -4.67 -17.15 -3.45
C LYS A 152 -3.66 -18.30 -3.61
N ILE A 153 -3.67 -19.25 -2.68
CA ILE A 153 -2.77 -20.42 -2.64
C ILE A 153 -2.91 -21.30 -3.89
N GLU A 154 -1.78 -21.83 -4.36
CA GLU A 154 -1.68 -23.20 -4.88
C GLU A 154 -0.86 -23.98 -3.86
N ASN A 155 -1.37 -25.15 -3.51
CA ASN A 155 -0.85 -26.02 -2.46
C ASN A 155 0.66 -26.23 -2.63
N LEU A 156 1.42 -25.96 -1.57
CA LEU A 156 2.75 -26.51 -1.36
C LEU A 156 2.69 -27.29 -0.04
N PHE A 157 2.08 -28.47 -0.14
CA PHE A 157 2.44 -29.65 0.65
C PHE A 157 2.85 -30.71 -0.36
#